data_AF-A0A4R0I3X8-F1
#
_entry.id   AF-A0A4R0I3X8-F1
#
_cell.length_a   1.000
_cell.length_b   1.000
_cell.length_c   1.000
_cell.angle_alpha   90.00
_cell.angle_beta   90.00
_cell.angle_gamma   90.00
#
_symmetry.space_group_name_H-M   'P 1'
#
loop_
_entity.id
_entity.type
_entity.pdbx_description
1 polymer ?
#
loop_
_entity_poly.entity_id
_entity_poly.type
_entity_poly.pdbx_seq_one_letter_code
_entity_poly.pdbx_strand_id
1 'polypeptide(L)'
;MMIRRIIGLGSTTALAVTAPLLLTGAAPANAAATSCSQLQSAKNISAVTYADRLVRAWGRADTAATNCYASTAAARTLYAQTTRGGIHWRRVSTEGAAGTIYVTYHDDARGGNLTIGVQNVDLRSASGWHAAYTAEFVNEPKAWSPVQWSDNLVRAWGRGDAKWTAYYATPRAVQQLHAIAAKGGAHWRRVSAEGAAGTTYTTYKNDATGRMLRIGISHVALSDGDAHAAYTVQYW
;
A
#
# COMPACT_ATOMS: atom_id res chain seq x y z
N MET A 1 -55.46 30.59 37.12
CA MET A 1 -56.47 30.60 36.04
C MET A 1 -56.39 29.25 35.33
N MET A 2 -57.20 28.26 35.74
CA MET A 2 -58.33 27.68 34.97
C MET A 2 -57.98 27.21 33.54
N ILE A 3 -58.36 26.05 32.99
CA ILE A 3 -59.12 24.84 33.39
C ILE A 3 -58.81 23.78 32.31
N ARG A 4 -58.62 22.53 32.76
CA ARG A 4 -58.76 21.19 32.11
C ARG A 4 -59.08 21.06 30.60
N ARG A 5 -58.52 20.00 30.00
CA ARG A 5 -59.33 18.84 29.51
C ARG A 5 -58.48 17.59 29.23
N ILE A 6 -58.94 16.47 29.77
CA ILE A 6 -58.52 15.08 29.50
C ILE A 6 -59.44 14.54 28.40
N ILE A 7 -58.85 13.96 27.37
CA ILE A 7 -59.43 13.03 26.37
C ILE A 7 -58.25 12.08 26.09
N GLY A 8 -58.26 10.77 26.23
CA GLY A 8 -59.31 9.79 26.01
C GLY A 8 -58.69 8.71 25.10
N LEU A 9 -58.33 7.57 25.71
CA LEU A 9 -58.18 6.20 25.18
C LEU A 9 -57.87 5.96 23.69
N GLY A 10 -56.79 5.21 23.45
CA GLY A 10 -56.53 4.53 22.17
C GLY A 10 -55.54 3.38 22.36
N SER A 11 -56.04 2.23 22.80
CA SER A 11 -55.27 0.98 22.88
C SER A 11 -54.98 0.46 21.46
N THR A 12 -53.76 0.60 20.97
CA THR A 12 -53.30 -0.07 19.76
C THR A 12 -52.46 -1.28 20.13
N THR A 13 -53.06 -2.45 19.99
CA THR A 13 -52.37 -3.75 19.91
C THR A 13 -51.36 -3.72 18.77
N ALA A 14 -50.07 -3.70 19.10
CA ALA A 14 -49.02 -3.95 18.12
C ALA A 14 -48.85 -5.47 17.96
N LEU A 15 -49.24 -6.00 16.80
CA LEU A 15 -48.91 -7.34 16.35
C LEU A 15 -47.39 -7.45 16.19
N ALA A 16 -46.73 -8.22 17.07
CA ALA A 16 -45.35 -8.62 16.89
C ALA A 16 -45.28 -9.67 15.77
N VAL A 17 -44.92 -9.24 14.56
CA VAL A 17 -44.53 -10.15 13.48
C VAL A 17 -43.07 -10.53 13.70
N THR A 18 -42.84 -11.64 14.41
CA THR A 18 -41.53 -12.31 14.41
C THR A 18 -41.35 -13.04 13.08
N ALA A 19 -40.77 -12.37 12.10
CA ALA A 19 -40.23 -13.04 10.92
C ALA A 19 -38.92 -13.74 11.33
N PRO A 20 -38.74 -15.04 11.04
CA PRO A 20 -37.43 -15.66 11.15
C PRO A 20 -36.54 -15.07 10.07
N LEU A 21 -35.59 -14.21 10.45
CA LEU A 21 -34.43 -13.92 9.61
C LEU A 21 -33.65 -15.23 9.45
N LEU A 22 -33.90 -15.93 8.34
CA LEU A 22 -32.94 -16.87 7.79
C LEU A 22 -31.74 -16.03 7.32
N LEU A 23 -30.81 -15.79 8.25
CA LEU A 23 -29.44 -15.45 7.91
C LEU A 23 -28.84 -16.65 7.18
N THR A 24 -29.09 -16.75 5.87
CA THR A 24 -28.09 -17.30 4.97
C THR A 24 -26.95 -16.29 4.93
N GLY A 25 -26.21 -16.20 6.03
CA GLY A 25 -24.89 -15.60 6.04
C GLY A 25 -24.10 -16.36 5.00
N ALA A 26 -23.90 -15.74 3.83
CA ALA A 26 -22.80 -16.11 2.98
C ALA A 26 -21.58 -16.03 3.89
N ALA A 27 -21.05 -17.20 4.26
CA ALA A 27 -19.81 -17.29 5.00
C ALA A 27 -18.81 -16.39 4.26
N PRO A 28 -18.05 -15.54 4.98
CA PRO A 28 -16.99 -14.80 4.34
C PRO A 28 -16.17 -15.82 3.56
N ALA A 29 -16.02 -15.61 2.25
CA ALA A 29 -15.21 -16.48 1.42
C ALA A 29 -13.89 -16.67 2.15
N ASN A 30 -13.63 -17.88 2.66
CA ASN A 30 -12.35 -18.21 3.26
C ASN A 30 -11.31 -17.74 2.27
N ALA A 31 -10.51 -16.74 2.65
CA ALA A 31 -9.27 -16.44 1.96
C ALA A 31 -8.56 -17.78 1.89
N ALA A 32 -8.56 -18.41 0.71
CA ALA A 32 -7.99 -19.73 0.54
C ALA A 32 -6.56 -19.61 1.05
N ALA A 33 -6.24 -20.36 2.10
CA ALA A 33 -4.86 -20.49 2.52
C ALA A 33 -4.13 -21.09 1.33
N THR A 34 -3.51 -20.25 0.51
CA THR A 34 -2.75 -20.68 -0.66
C THR A 34 -1.64 -21.54 -0.09
N SER A 35 -1.79 -22.85 -0.21
CA SER A 35 -0.71 -23.77 0.14
C SER A 35 0.44 -23.51 -0.83
N CYS A 36 1.68 -23.57 -0.34
CA CYS A 36 2.85 -23.28 -1.18
C CYS A 36 2.92 -24.17 -2.44
N SER A 37 2.20 -25.30 -2.46
CA SER A 37 2.01 -26.17 -3.63
C SER A 37 1.28 -25.52 -4.81
N GLN A 38 0.55 -24.41 -4.61
CA GLN A 38 -0.12 -23.67 -5.68
C GLN A 38 0.79 -22.60 -6.32
N LEU A 39 1.96 -22.34 -5.73
CA LEU A 39 2.94 -21.40 -6.26
C LEU A 39 3.93 -22.11 -7.19
N GLN A 40 4.57 -21.32 -8.06
CA GLN A 40 5.67 -21.84 -8.87
C GLN A 40 6.74 -22.44 -7.97
N SER A 41 7.16 -23.67 -8.29
CA SER A 41 8.12 -24.43 -7.51
C SER A 41 9.33 -23.57 -7.12
N ALA A 42 9.66 -23.63 -5.83
CA ALA A 42 10.88 -23.11 -5.23
C ALA A 42 12.10 -23.98 -5.54
N LYS A 43 11.90 -25.20 -6.06
CA LYS A 43 12.95 -26.17 -6.33
C LYS A 43 13.72 -25.79 -7.60
N ASN A 44 15.04 -25.97 -7.57
CA ASN A 44 15.95 -25.78 -8.70
C ASN A 44 15.95 -24.36 -9.30
N ILE A 45 15.54 -23.34 -8.55
CA ILE A 45 15.71 -21.95 -8.98
C ILE A 45 16.93 -21.32 -8.30
N SER A 46 17.52 -20.32 -8.95
CA SER A 46 18.62 -19.58 -8.35
C SER A 46 18.13 -18.80 -7.12
N ALA A 47 19.02 -18.60 -6.13
CA ALA A 47 18.72 -17.78 -4.97
C ALA A 47 18.30 -16.34 -5.34
N VAL A 48 18.86 -15.80 -6.44
CA VAL A 48 18.47 -14.48 -6.98
C VAL A 48 17.02 -14.49 -7.46
N THR A 49 16.64 -15.49 -8.26
CA THR A 49 15.26 -15.65 -8.74
C THR A 49 14.29 -15.87 -7.57
N TYR A 50 14.74 -16.58 -6.54
CA TYR A 50 13.96 -16.80 -5.32
C TYR A 50 13.68 -15.50 -4.57
N ALA A 51 14.72 -14.70 -4.30
CA ALA A 51 14.58 -13.39 -3.68
C ALA A 51 13.70 -12.45 -4.51
N ASP A 52 13.83 -12.45 -5.85
CA ASP A 52 13.01 -11.65 -6.74
C ASP A 52 11.52 -12.01 -6.62
N ARG A 53 11.20 -13.31 -6.47
CA ARG A 53 9.82 -13.77 -6.27
C ARG A 53 9.27 -13.33 -4.91
N LEU A 54 10.07 -13.43 -3.85
CA LEU A 54 9.70 -12.95 -2.51
C LEU A 54 9.40 -11.44 -2.54
N VAL A 55 10.31 -10.62 -3.04
CA VAL A 55 10.14 -9.15 -3.08
C VAL A 55 8.91 -8.77 -3.91
N ARG A 56 8.64 -9.47 -5.01
CA ARG A 56 7.42 -9.25 -5.81
C ARG A 56 6.15 -9.73 -5.09
N ALA A 57 6.20 -10.80 -4.31
CA ALA A 57 5.06 -11.29 -3.53
C ALA A 57 4.71 -10.30 -2.42
N TRP A 58 5.70 -9.87 -1.64
CA TRP A 58 5.56 -8.83 -0.63
C TRP A 58 5.12 -7.50 -1.26
N GLY A 59 5.66 -7.16 -2.43
CA GLY A 59 5.27 -5.99 -3.21
C GLY A 59 3.79 -5.98 -3.62
N ARG A 60 3.14 -7.14 -3.76
CA ARG A 60 1.71 -7.27 -4.05
C ARG A 60 0.82 -7.41 -2.80
N ALA A 61 1.42 -7.41 -1.60
CA ALA A 61 0.76 -7.81 -0.34
C ALA A 61 0.21 -9.24 -0.38
N ASP A 62 0.88 -10.14 -1.12
CA ASP A 62 0.54 -11.55 -1.15
C ASP A 62 1.16 -12.24 0.07
N THR A 63 0.45 -12.17 1.21
CA THR A 63 0.92 -12.70 2.49
C THR A 63 1.12 -14.21 2.48
N ALA A 64 0.29 -14.95 1.75
CA ALA A 64 0.45 -16.39 1.62
C ALA A 64 1.75 -16.72 0.87
N ALA A 65 1.99 -16.10 -0.28
CA ALA A 65 3.22 -16.33 -1.03
C ALA A 65 4.47 -15.83 -0.30
N THR A 66 4.39 -14.67 0.37
CA THR A 66 5.48 -14.13 1.17
C THR A 66 5.87 -15.11 2.29
N ASN A 67 4.87 -15.66 2.99
CA ASN A 67 5.11 -16.65 4.03
C ASN A 67 5.63 -17.99 3.50
N CYS A 68 5.36 -18.35 2.23
CA CYS A 68 5.95 -19.53 1.60
C CYS A 68 7.43 -19.33 1.26
N TYR A 69 7.82 -18.15 0.76
CA TYR A 69 9.21 -17.87 0.39
C TYR A 69 10.09 -17.52 1.60
N ALA A 70 9.55 -16.79 2.58
CA ALA A 70 10.31 -16.28 3.72
C ALA A 70 10.14 -17.13 4.98
N SER A 71 11.16 -17.10 5.84
CA SER A 71 11.04 -17.48 7.24
C SER A 71 10.07 -16.53 7.95
N THR A 72 9.49 -16.97 9.08
CA THR A 72 8.62 -16.11 9.89
C THR A 72 9.32 -14.82 10.33
N ALA A 73 10.62 -14.87 10.63
CA ALA A 73 11.39 -13.70 11.03
C ALA A 73 11.55 -12.71 9.86
N ALA A 74 11.96 -13.19 8.69
CA ALA A 74 12.12 -12.35 7.50
C ALA A 74 10.77 -11.74 7.06
N ALA A 75 9.69 -12.54 7.04
CA ALA A 75 8.35 -12.03 6.74
C ALA A 75 7.90 -10.95 7.73
N ARG A 76 8.16 -11.14 9.04
CA ARG A 76 7.88 -10.13 10.06
C ARG A 76 8.66 -8.84 9.82
N THR A 77 9.93 -8.91 9.45
CA THR A 77 10.71 -7.70 9.12
C THR A 77 10.12 -6.96 7.92
N LEU A 78 9.79 -7.69 6.85
CA LEU A 78 9.17 -7.10 5.65
C LEU A 78 7.83 -6.42 5.99
N TYR A 79 6.96 -7.10 6.75
CA TYR A 79 5.64 -6.56 7.10
C TYR A 79 5.65 -5.53 8.22
N ALA A 80 6.68 -5.51 9.07
CA ALA A 80 6.89 -4.43 10.03
C ALA A 80 7.25 -3.12 9.33
N GLN A 81 7.90 -3.20 8.16
CA GLN A 81 8.21 -2.03 7.37
C GLN A 81 6.96 -1.47 6.68
N THR A 82 6.19 -2.36 6.05
CA THR A 82 4.94 -1.98 5.38
C THR A 82 4.12 -3.23 5.05
N THR A 83 2.79 -3.13 5.11
CA THR A 83 1.92 -4.27 4.75
C THR A 83 2.04 -4.64 3.26
N ARG A 84 2.62 -3.76 2.43
CA ARG A 84 2.92 -3.98 1.01
C ARG A 84 4.24 -3.35 0.63
N GLY A 85 5.12 -4.11 0.00
CA GLY A 85 6.44 -3.59 -0.39
C GLY A 85 6.41 -2.59 -1.54
N GLY A 86 5.36 -2.59 -2.36
CA GLY A 86 5.30 -1.88 -3.63
C GLY A 86 6.21 -2.43 -4.73
N ILE A 87 6.26 -1.72 -5.87
CA ILE A 87 6.89 -2.19 -7.13
C ILE A 87 8.23 -1.51 -7.46
N HIS A 88 8.71 -0.61 -6.61
CA HIS A 88 9.88 0.26 -6.83
C HIS A 88 11.23 -0.35 -6.43
N TRP A 89 11.24 -1.62 -6.03
CA TRP A 89 12.45 -2.33 -5.69
C TRP A 89 13.21 -2.79 -6.94
N ARG A 90 14.37 -2.20 -7.20
CA ARG A 90 15.28 -2.59 -8.27
C ARG A 90 16.48 -3.31 -7.67
N ARG A 91 16.79 -4.52 -8.13
CA ARG A 91 18.01 -5.22 -7.70
C ARG A 91 19.26 -4.42 -8.09
N VAL A 92 20.16 -4.22 -7.14
CA VAL A 92 21.41 -3.46 -7.31
C VAL A 92 22.68 -4.25 -7.01
N SER A 93 22.61 -5.29 -6.16
CA SER A 93 23.75 -6.19 -5.94
C SER A 93 23.31 -7.62 -5.63
N THR A 94 24.23 -8.55 -5.87
CA THR A 94 24.12 -9.96 -5.50
C THR A 94 25.48 -10.41 -4.99
N GLU A 95 25.53 -10.93 -3.77
CA GLU A 95 26.77 -11.35 -3.11
C GLU A 95 26.59 -12.73 -2.49
N GLY A 96 27.59 -13.60 -2.63
CA GLY A 96 27.57 -14.93 -2.03
C GLY A 96 28.52 -15.00 -0.84
N ALA A 97 28.04 -15.44 0.32
CA ALA A 97 28.86 -15.66 1.50
C ALA A 97 28.35 -16.85 2.33
N ALA A 98 29.26 -17.76 2.72
CA ALA A 98 28.99 -18.87 3.63
C ALA A 98 27.72 -19.71 3.31
N GLY A 99 27.50 -20.05 2.03
CA GLY A 99 26.33 -20.82 1.62
C GLY A 99 25.01 -20.03 1.57
N THR A 100 25.06 -18.72 1.79
CA THR A 100 23.97 -17.76 1.59
C THR A 100 24.24 -16.91 0.36
N ILE A 101 23.19 -16.59 -0.40
CA ILE A 101 23.22 -15.51 -1.38
C ILE A 101 22.41 -14.34 -0.82
N TYR A 102 23.06 -13.19 -0.70
CA TYR A 102 22.46 -11.92 -0.35
C TYR A 102 22.11 -11.17 -1.63
N VAL A 103 20.86 -10.75 -1.75
CA VAL A 103 20.37 -9.98 -2.88
C VAL A 103 19.89 -8.63 -2.39
N THR A 104 20.51 -7.56 -2.88
CA THR A 104 20.21 -6.19 -2.46
C THR A 104 19.33 -5.52 -3.50
N TYR A 105 18.25 -4.90 -3.04
CA TYR A 105 17.32 -4.12 -3.82
C TYR A 105 17.38 -2.67 -3.36
N HIS A 106 17.41 -1.73 -4.28
CA HIS A 106 17.26 -0.31 -4.02
C HIS A 106 15.80 0.11 -4.24
N ASP A 107 15.28 0.93 -3.35
CA ASP A 107 13.99 1.57 -3.53
C ASP A 107 14.15 2.80 -4.44
N ASP A 108 13.82 2.68 -5.73
CA ASP A 108 13.94 3.79 -6.67
C ASP A 108 12.92 4.92 -6.39
N ALA A 109 11.89 4.69 -5.55
CA ALA A 109 10.92 5.71 -5.17
C ALA A 109 11.39 6.52 -3.97
N ARG A 110 11.74 5.82 -2.87
CA ARG A 110 11.98 6.37 -1.54
C ARG A 110 13.46 6.47 -1.20
N GLY A 111 14.33 5.74 -1.89
CA GLY A 111 15.73 5.55 -1.53
C GLY A 111 15.89 4.50 -0.43
N GLY A 112 17.14 4.09 -0.20
CA GLY A 112 17.48 3.01 0.73
C GLY A 112 17.48 1.63 0.08
N ASN A 113 17.92 0.64 0.85
CA ASN A 113 18.18 -0.70 0.35
C ASN A 113 17.48 -1.76 1.21
N LEU A 114 16.98 -2.82 0.57
CA LEU A 114 16.52 -4.05 1.17
C LEU A 114 17.48 -5.17 0.78
N THR A 115 18.06 -5.86 1.75
CA THR A 115 18.90 -7.04 1.54
C THR A 115 18.15 -8.29 1.96
N ILE A 116 18.00 -9.24 1.04
CA ILE A 116 17.40 -10.55 1.30
C ILE A 116 18.49 -11.62 1.32
N GLY A 117 18.63 -12.33 2.44
CA GLY A 117 19.51 -13.50 2.54
C GLY A 117 18.76 -14.79 2.26
N VAL A 118 19.21 -15.53 1.24
CA VAL A 118 18.64 -16.82 0.84
C VAL A 118 19.66 -17.94 1.06
N GLN A 119 19.31 -18.94 1.88
CA GLN A 119 20.19 -20.09 2.13
C GLN A 119 20.14 -21.09 0.98
N ASN A 120 21.31 -21.43 0.43
CA ASN A 120 21.42 -22.43 -0.64
C ASN A 120 21.08 -23.84 -0.16
N VAL A 121 21.30 -24.14 1.13
CA VAL A 121 20.98 -25.46 1.71
C VAL A 121 19.47 -25.69 1.79
N ASP A 122 18.72 -24.66 2.19
CA ASP A 122 17.25 -24.74 2.29
C ASP A 122 16.58 -24.77 0.93
N LEU A 123 17.11 -24.03 -0.06
CA LEU A 123 16.68 -24.14 -1.47
C LEU A 123 16.81 -25.55 -2.04
N ARG A 124 17.75 -26.34 -1.52
CA ARG A 124 18.04 -27.72 -1.96
C ARG A 124 17.29 -28.77 -1.15
N SER A 125 16.55 -28.37 -0.10
CA SER A 125 15.65 -29.25 0.65
C SER A 125 14.51 -29.76 -0.25
N ALA A 126 13.79 -30.79 0.20
CA ALA A 126 12.76 -31.46 -0.60
C ALA A 126 11.69 -30.50 -1.15
N SER A 127 11.42 -29.38 -0.45
CA SER A 127 10.40 -28.40 -0.83
C SER A 127 10.97 -27.04 -1.29
N GLY A 128 12.18 -26.66 -0.85
CA GLY A 128 12.83 -25.39 -1.20
C GLY A 128 12.17 -24.13 -0.61
N TRP A 129 11.13 -24.28 0.20
CA TRP A 129 10.37 -23.18 0.81
C TRP A 129 11.09 -22.60 2.04
N HIS A 130 10.72 -21.38 2.41
CA HIS A 130 11.26 -20.64 3.56
C HIS A 130 12.78 -20.40 3.51
N ALA A 131 13.39 -20.49 2.33
CA ALA A 131 14.84 -20.37 2.18
C ALA A 131 15.35 -18.93 2.35
N ALA A 132 14.46 -17.92 2.24
CA ALA A 132 14.79 -16.54 2.58
C ALA A 132 14.66 -16.34 4.10
N TYR A 133 15.79 -16.26 4.79
CA TYR A 133 15.83 -16.28 6.25
C TYR A 133 16.11 -14.92 6.88
N THR A 134 16.75 -14.00 6.14
CA THR A 134 16.95 -12.61 6.55
C THR A 134 16.31 -11.64 5.57
N ALA A 135 15.77 -10.55 6.12
CA ALA A 135 15.41 -9.34 5.41
C ALA A 135 15.95 -8.18 6.25
N GLU A 136 16.70 -7.29 5.64
CA GLU A 136 17.32 -6.15 6.32
C GLU A 136 17.14 -4.88 5.49
N PHE A 137 16.64 -3.83 6.12
CA PHE A 137 16.51 -2.51 5.50
C PHE A 137 17.65 -1.61 5.97
N VAL A 138 18.39 -1.04 5.02
CA VAL A 138 19.53 -0.15 5.27
C VAL A 138 19.29 1.19 4.58
N ASN A 139 19.44 2.29 5.33
CA ASN A 139 19.24 3.65 4.83
C ASN A 139 17.86 3.89 4.17
N GLU A 140 16.86 3.07 4.45
CA GLU A 140 15.50 3.33 3.99
C GLU A 140 14.93 4.48 4.81
N PRO A 141 14.46 5.57 4.18
CA PRO A 141 13.70 6.54 4.93
C PRO A 141 12.48 5.83 5.49
N LYS A 142 12.21 6.06 6.78
CA LYS A 142 10.95 5.73 7.42
C LYS A 142 9.80 6.06 6.45
N ALA A 143 8.81 5.17 6.33
CA ALA A 143 7.71 5.27 5.37
C ALA A 143 7.29 6.75 5.16
N TRP A 144 7.25 7.19 3.89
CA TRP A 144 7.03 8.59 3.58
C TRP A 144 5.79 9.13 4.28
N SER A 145 5.96 10.29 4.93
CA SER A 145 4.81 11.01 5.46
C SER A 145 3.83 11.34 4.33
N PRO A 146 2.53 11.48 4.63
CA PRO A 146 1.55 11.89 3.64
C PRO A 146 1.92 13.17 2.88
N VAL A 147 2.59 14.11 3.56
CA VAL A 147 3.07 15.36 2.94
C VAL A 147 4.17 15.08 1.91
N GLN A 148 5.14 14.23 2.23
CA GLN A 148 6.20 13.85 1.28
C GLN A 148 5.63 13.11 0.07
N TRP A 149 4.62 12.25 0.27
CA TRP A 149 3.93 11.57 -0.82
C TRP A 149 3.26 12.56 -1.77
N SER A 150 2.50 13.51 -1.20
CA SER A 150 1.86 14.57 -1.97
C SER A 150 2.87 15.42 -2.76
N ASP A 151 3.99 15.79 -2.13
CA ASP A 151 5.03 16.58 -2.81
C ASP A 151 5.63 15.85 -4.01
N ASN A 152 5.89 14.55 -3.87
CA ASN A 152 6.44 13.75 -4.95
C ASN A 152 5.45 13.54 -6.09
N LEU A 153 4.15 13.41 -5.80
CA LEU A 153 3.11 13.45 -6.84
C LEU A 153 3.15 14.76 -7.63
N VAL A 154 3.14 15.91 -6.94
CA VAL A 154 3.14 17.22 -7.62
C VAL A 154 4.40 17.42 -8.45
N ARG A 155 5.57 16.98 -7.96
CA ARG A 155 6.82 17.01 -8.74
C ARG A 155 6.78 16.07 -9.95
N ALA A 156 6.26 14.85 -9.79
CA ALA A 156 6.14 13.88 -10.89
C ALA A 156 5.22 14.40 -12.00
N TRP A 157 4.04 14.90 -11.63
CA TRP A 157 3.12 15.54 -12.55
C TRP A 157 3.73 16.81 -13.16
N GLY A 158 4.47 17.59 -12.37
CA GLY A 158 5.20 18.77 -12.81
C GLY A 158 6.21 18.48 -13.93
N ARG A 159 6.94 17.36 -13.82
CA ARG A 159 7.88 16.86 -14.83
C ARG A 159 7.22 16.16 -16.03
N GLY A 160 5.91 15.91 -15.97
CA GLY A 160 5.21 15.12 -16.99
C GLY A 160 5.51 13.62 -16.90
N ASP A 161 5.92 13.14 -15.73
CA ASP A 161 6.26 11.74 -15.50
C ASP A 161 5.00 10.91 -15.27
N ALA A 162 4.39 10.44 -16.36
CA ALA A 162 3.12 9.72 -16.31
C ALA A 162 3.20 8.44 -15.46
N LYS A 163 4.33 7.74 -15.50
CA LYS A 163 4.54 6.51 -14.71
C LYS A 163 4.48 6.81 -13.22
N TRP A 164 5.25 7.80 -12.76
CA TRP A 164 5.28 8.15 -11.34
C TRP A 164 4.02 8.90 -10.88
N THR A 165 3.39 9.68 -11.76
CA THR A 165 2.09 10.32 -11.45
C THR A 165 1.02 9.25 -11.23
N ALA A 166 0.96 8.25 -12.11
CA ALA A 166 0.08 7.09 -11.93
C ALA A 166 0.43 6.29 -10.69
N TYR A 167 1.72 6.16 -10.35
CA TYR A 167 2.13 5.51 -9.11
C TYR A 167 1.63 6.24 -7.87
N TYR A 168 1.71 7.57 -7.77
CA TYR A 168 1.33 8.25 -6.52
C TYR A 168 -0.17 8.42 -6.32
N ALA A 169 -0.96 8.43 -7.40
CA ALA A 169 -2.36 8.83 -7.37
C ALA A 169 -3.30 7.79 -8.00
N THR A 170 -4.53 7.67 -7.47
CA THR A 170 -5.58 6.84 -8.08
C THR A 170 -5.84 7.25 -9.53
N PRO A 171 -6.32 6.34 -10.41
CA PRO A 171 -6.64 6.69 -11.80
C PRO A 171 -7.53 7.93 -11.93
N ARG A 172 -8.51 8.09 -11.02
CA ARG A 172 -9.38 9.27 -10.97
C ARG A 172 -8.60 10.54 -10.64
N ALA A 173 -7.72 10.51 -9.64
CA ALA A 173 -6.90 11.66 -9.28
C ALA A 173 -5.90 12.03 -10.40
N VAL A 174 -5.32 11.04 -11.09
CA VAL A 174 -4.48 11.27 -12.28
C VAL A 174 -5.27 11.97 -13.39
N GLN A 175 -6.48 11.48 -13.68
CA GLN A 175 -7.38 12.10 -14.67
C GLN A 175 -7.69 13.55 -14.29
N GLN A 176 -7.97 13.84 -13.01
CA GLN A 176 -8.22 15.20 -12.52
C GLN A 176 -6.99 16.10 -12.70
N LEU A 177 -5.79 15.62 -12.39
CA LEU A 177 -4.54 16.37 -12.62
C LEU A 177 -4.33 16.65 -14.11
N HIS A 178 -4.53 15.66 -14.97
CA HIS A 178 -4.37 15.83 -16.42
C HIS A 178 -5.46 16.71 -17.06
N ALA A 179 -6.64 16.81 -16.46
CA ALA A 179 -7.68 17.75 -16.87
C ALA A 179 -7.30 19.21 -16.54
N ILE A 180 -6.49 19.45 -15.51
CA ILE A 180 -5.93 20.78 -15.20
C ILE A 180 -4.85 21.13 -16.22
N ALA A 181 -3.89 20.21 -16.42
CA ALA A 181 -2.84 20.32 -17.42
C ALA A 181 -2.18 18.96 -17.69
N ALA A 182 -1.79 18.72 -18.94
CA ALA A 182 -1.05 17.51 -19.32
C ALA A 182 0.26 17.34 -18.54
N LYS A 183 0.90 18.45 -18.14
CA LYS A 183 2.00 18.50 -17.16
C LYS A 183 1.78 19.66 -16.20
N GLY A 184 2.09 19.47 -14.93
CA GLY A 184 1.85 20.48 -13.89
C GLY A 184 2.78 21.69 -13.93
N GLY A 185 3.96 21.56 -14.56
CA GLY A 185 5.00 22.59 -14.53
C GLY A 185 5.74 22.69 -13.19
N ALA A 186 6.70 23.62 -13.10
CA ALA A 186 7.65 23.71 -11.99
C ALA A 186 7.27 24.70 -10.87
N HIS A 187 6.17 25.44 -11.00
CA HIS A 187 5.87 26.62 -10.17
C HIS A 187 4.99 26.32 -8.95
N TRP A 188 4.92 25.07 -8.48
CA TRP A 188 4.07 24.69 -7.35
C TRP A 188 4.83 24.77 -6.02
N ARG A 189 4.31 25.58 -5.09
CA ARG A 189 4.83 25.70 -3.72
C ARG A 189 3.76 25.27 -2.73
N ARG A 190 4.13 24.39 -1.79
CA ARG A 190 3.23 24.00 -0.69
C ARG A 190 2.97 25.20 0.23
N VAL A 191 1.72 25.43 0.57
CA VAL A 191 1.28 26.51 1.46
C VAL A 191 0.65 26.01 2.76
N SER A 192 0.04 24.82 2.77
CA SER A 192 -0.45 24.19 4.00
C SER A 192 -0.47 22.66 3.89
N ALA A 193 -0.49 22.00 5.06
CA ALA A 193 -0.76 20.57 5.18
C ALA A 193 -1.56 20.33 6.46
N GLU A 194 -2.70 19.64 6.34
CA GLU A 194 -3.67 19.47 7.42
C GLU A 194 -4.14 18.02 7.48
N GLY A 195 -4.17 17.42 8.67
CA GLY A 195 -4.74 16.10 8.90
C GLY A 195 -6.23 16.17 9.23
N ALA A 196 -7.04 15.34 8.58
CA ALA A 196 -8.46 15.17 8.87
C ALA A 196 -8.90 13.73 8.57
N ALA A 197 -9.51 13.06 9.56
CA ALA A 197 -10.17 11.75 9.41
C ALA A 197 -9.34 10.69 8.64
N GLY A 198 -8.07 10.48 9.03
CA GLY A 198 -7.19 9.49 8.38
C GLY A 198 -6.72 9.90 6.98
N THR A 199 -6.82 11.18 6.65
CA THR A 199 -6.31 11.79 5.42
C THR A 199 -5.44 12.98 5.77
N THR A 200 -4.35 13.19 5.05
CA THR A 200 -3.67 14.48 5.03
C THR A 200 -3.96 15.19 3.74
N TYR A 201 -4.46 16.40 3.85
CA TYR A 201 -4.62 17.31 2.72
C TYR A 201 -3.44 18.25 2.64
N THR A 202 -2.81 18.32 1.48
CA THR A 202 -1.74 19.27 1.20
C THR A 202 -2.21 20.27 0.16
N THR A 203 -2.04 21.56 0.43
CA THR A 203 -2.42 22.65 -0.48
C THR A 203 -1.17 23.27 -1.07
N TYR A 204 -1.19 23.48 -2.39
CA TYR A 204 -0.13 24.09 -3.18
C TYR A 204 -0.67 25.34 -3.88
N LYS A 205 0.19 26.34 -4.01
CA LYS A 205 -0.03 27.52 -4.85
C LYS A 205 0.89 27.45 -6.05
N ASN A 206 0.36 27.68 -7.23
CA ASN A 206 1.15 27.92 -8.41
C ASN A 206 1.61 29.38 -8.36
N ASP A 207 2.90 29.62 -8.15
CA ASP A 207 3.44 30.98 -8.00
C ASP A 207 3.40 31.79 -9.32
N ALA A 208 3.24 31.13 -10.48
CA ALA A 208 3.12 31.80 -11.78
C ALA A 208 1.67 32.24 -12.10
N THR A 209 0.66 31.45 -11.70
CA THR A 209 -0.75 31.72 -12.02
C THR A 209 -1.60 32.15 -10.82
N GLY A 210 -1.06 32.02 -9.61
CA GLY A 210 -1.79 32.23 -8.35
C GLY A 210 -2.79 31.14 -7.99
N ARG A 211 -2.98 30.13 -8.86
CA ARG A 211 -3.97 29.05 -8.70
C ARG A 211 -3.59 28.09 -7.59
N MET A 212 -4.59 27.46 -7.00
CA MET A 212 -4.45 26.59 -5.86
C MET A 212 -4.77 25.14 -6.25
N LEU A 213 -4.05 24.21 -5.64
CA LEU A 213 -4.22 22.78 -5.81
C LEU A 213 -4.22 22.12 -4.43
N ARG A 214 -5.25 21.34 -4.11
CA ARG A 214 -5.30 20.53 -2.89
C ARG A 214 -5.31 19.06 -3.25
N ILE A 215 -4.41 18.31 -2.61
CA ILE A 215 -4.27 16.87 -2.76
C ILE A 215 -4.58 16.20 -1.42
N GLY A 216 -5.49 15.23 -1.41
CA GLY A 216 -5.75 14.41 -0.23
C GLY A 216 -5.07 13.05 -0.34
N ILE A 217 -4.29 12.71 0.69
CA ILE A 217 -3.53 11.46 0.81
C ILE A 217 -4.11 10.61 1.94
N SER A 218 -4.55 9.39 1.61
CA SER A 218 -5.10 8.44 2.58
C SER A 218 -3.99 7.82 3.44
N HIS A 219 -4.13 7.90 4.75
CA HIS A 219 -3.20 7.26 5.70
C HIS A 219 -3.28 5.74 5.61
N VAL A 220 -4.48 5.20 5.40
CA VAL A 220 -4.68 3.75 5.20
C VAL A 220 -3.94 3.29 3.96
N ALA A 221 -4.08 3.99 2.83
CA ALA A 221 -3.40 3.61 1.59
C ALA A 221 -1.85 3.72 1.71
N LEU A 222 -1.35 4.70 2.46
CA LEU A 222 0.09 4.82 2.74
C LEU A 222 0.61 3.73 3.67
N SER A 223 -0.13 3.41 4.74
CA SER A 223 0.20 2.32 5.65
C SER A 223 0.09 0.96 4.96
N ASP A 224 -0.78 0.88 3.95
CA ASP A 224 -0.91 -0.25 3.04
C ASP A 224 0.18 -0.31 1.96
N GLY A 225 1.21 0.53 2.07
CA GLY A 225 2.49 0.32 1.42
C GLY A 225 2.59 0.61 -0.05
N ASP A 226 1.56 1.23 -0.65
CA ASP A 226 1.49 1.23 -2.10
C ASP A 226 0.99 2.49 -2.76
N ALA A 227 1.32 2.51 -4.04
CA ALA A 227 0.81 3.36 -5.08
C ALA A 227 -0.65 3.80 -4.87
N HIS A 228 -0.99 4.97 -5.39
CA HIS A 228 -2.35 5.53 -5.45
C HIS A 228 -2.89 6.11 -4.14
N ALA A 229 -2.05 6.39 -3.15
CA ALA A 229 -2.51 7.00 -1.90
C ALA A 229 -3.14 8.39 -2.07
N ALA A 230 -2.82 9.12 -3.15
CA ALA A 230 -3.52 10.35 -3.51
C ALA A 230 -4.84 10.05 -4.22
N TYR A 231 -5.96 10.40 -3.58
CA TYR A 231 -7.29 10.01 -4.04
C TYR A 231 -8.23 11.19 -4.29
N THR A 232 -7.89 12.38 -3.81
CA THR A 232 -8.64 13.61 -4.10
C THR A 232 -7.74 14.70 -4.65
N VAL A 233 -8.24 15.41 -5.65
CA VAL A 233 -7.64 16.57 -6.28
C VAL A 233 -8.69 17.67 -6.36
N GLN A 234 -8.38 18.85 -5.85
CA GLN A 234 -9.20 20.05 -5.96
C GLN A 234 -8.35 21.18 -6.52
N TYR A 235 -8.91 21.98 -7.42
CA TYR A 235 -8.19 23.06 -8.09
C TYR A 235 -9.08 24.30 -8.18
N TRP A 236 -8.56 25.48 -7.83
CA TRP A 236 -9.29 26.75 -7.85
C TRP A 236 -8.39 27.95 -8.14
#